data_AF-A0A0A9WVU9-F1
#
_entry.id   AF-A0A0A9WVU9-F1
#
_cell.length_a   1.000
_cell.length_b   1.000
_cell.length_c   1.000
_cell.angle_alpha   90.00
_cell.angle_beta   90.00
_cell.angle_gamma   90.00
#
_symmetry.space_group_name_H-M   'P 1'
#
loop_
_entity.id
_entity.type
_entity.pdbx_description
1 polymer ?
#
loop_
_entity_poly.entity_id
_entity_poly.type
_entity_poly.pdbx_seq_one_letter_code
_entity_poly.pdbx_strand_id
1 'polypeptide(L)'
;LGILLSLTLWVGSEAAITCEDARLKCAYREGCGKALQNFIISCSSLHQLTRNCPEECQNALIALTSTDEGQQFMSCDCDDQYCKETKERVEVCRPQVLRATMNETIVSCTVAQWICGADTLCSTALNFYHIFCRSMFLGKRCSPRCENSINILRRQEKAAKLNTCFCNGREDYDCDAIRKNMETMCFMKKTPHGVKPPPPAAPDVISNEVIPRLHSSATSSSPALITLLCLLYIHWRL
;
A
#
# COMPACT_ATOMS: atom_id res chain seq x y z
N LEU A 1 18.19 -18.40 55.34
CA LEU A 1 18.26 -18.40 53.86
C LEU A 1 17.07 -17.60 53.33
N GLY A 2 17.30 -16.39 52.83
CA GLY A 2 16.28 -15.59 52.13
C GLY A 2 16.93 -15.00 50.89
N ILE A 3 16.49 -15.42 49.72
CA ILE A 3 17.00 -14.93 48.43
C ILE A 3 15.98 -13.93 47.90
N LEU A 4 16.33 -12.65 47.94
CA LEU A 4 15.61 -11.56 47.26
C LEU A 4 16.08 -11.51 45.80
N LEU A 5 15.28 -12.07 44.88
CA LEU A 5 15.47 -11.89 43.44
C LEU A 5 14.97 -10.51 43.03
N SER A 6 15.90 -9.59 42.78
CA SER A 6 15.60 -8.27 42.21
C SER A 6 15.50 -8.37 40.69
N LEU A 7 14.30 -8.22 40.15
CA LEU A 7 14.04 -8.06 38.71
C LEU A 7 14.32 -6.61 38.32
N THR A 8 15.54 -6.33 37.83
CA THR A 8 15.83 -5.06 37.17
C THR A 8 15.28 -5.09 35.74
N LEU A 9 14.21 -4.34 35.49
CA LEU A 9 13.74 -4.01 34.14
C LEU A 9 14.83 -3.20 33.43
N TRP A 10 15.53 -3.83 32.50
CA TRP A 10 16.44 -3.12 31.60
C TRP A 10 15.57 -2.37 30.58
N VAL A 11 15.37 -1.06 30.82
CA VAL A 11 14.89 -0.15 29.79
C VAL A 11 16.02 0.00 28.78
N GLY A 12 15.96 -0.76 27.69
CA GLY A 12 16.84 -0.58 26.55
C GLY A 12 16.58 0.78 25.92
N SER A 13 17.46 1.74 26.19
CA SER A 13 17.54 2.98 25.42
C SER A 13 18.17 2.63 24.07
N GLU A 14 17.38 2.39 23.03
CA GLU A 14 17.90 2.41 21.66
C GLU A 14 18.50 3.80 21.40
N ALA A 15 19.81 3.86 21.17
CA ALA A 15 20.46 5.10 20.78
C ALA A 15 19.82 5.61 19.49
N ALA A 16 19.39 6.86 19.48
CA ALA A 16 18.77 7.48 18.31
C ALA A 16 19.77 7.52 17.14
N ILE A 17 19.29 7.21 15.94
CA ILE A 17 20.09 7.20 14.72
C ILE A 17 20.34 8.63 14.22
N THR A 18 21.58 8.92 13.82
CA THR A 18 21.92 10.20 13.19
C THR A 18 21.25 10.31 11.82
N CYS A 19 20.96 11.53 11.38
CA CYS A 19 20.35 11.74 10.07
C CYS A 19 21.25 11.34 8.91
N GLU A 20 22.57 11.41 9.06
CA GLU A 20 23.49 10.95 8.01
C GLU A 20 23.46 9.43 7.87
N ASP A 21 23.46 8.68 8.98
CA ASP A 21 23.35 7.22 8.95
C ASP A 21 22.00 6.77 8.37
N ALA A 22 20.91 7.43 8.78
CA ALA A 22 19.58 7.14 8.26
C ALA A 22 19.48 7.44 6.74
N ARG A 23 20.09 8.55 6.30
CA ARG A 23 20.18 8.92 4.88
C ARG A 23 20.92 7.86 4.08
N LEU A 24 22.07 7.38 4.57
CA LEU A 24 22.85 6.33 3.92
C LEU A 24 22.06 5.02 3.83
N LYS A 25 21.42 4.59 4.93
CA LYS A 25 20.58 3.38 4.93
C LYS A 25 19.47 3.44 3.88
N CYS A 26 18.76 4.56 3.79
CA CYS A 26 17.74 4.76 2.77
C CYS A 26 18.36 4.77 1.35
N ALA A 27 19.48 5.46 1.14
CA ALA A 27 20.16 5.54 -0.16
C ALA A 27 20.60 4.17 -0.70
N TYR A 28 21.00 3.25 0.17
CA TYR A 28 21.42 1.89 -0.23
C TYR A 28 20.25 0.97 -0.64
N ARG A 29 19.01 1.30 -0.26
CA ARG A 29 17.82 0.60 -0.72
C ARG A 29 17.37 1.19 -2.04
N GLU A 30 17.18 0.36 -3.07
CA GLU A 30 16.82 0.88 -4.39
C GLU A 30 15.53 1.74 -4.39
N GLY A 31 14.46 1.24 -3.74
CA GLY A 31 13.20 1.96 -3.63
C GLY A 31 13.32 3.25 -2.81
N CYS A 32 13.81 3.16 -1.56
CA CYS A 32 13.99 4.33 -0.70
C CYS A 32 14.98 5.34 -1.29
N GLY A 33 16.09 4.88 -1.87
CA GLY A 33 17.12 5.72 -2.48
C GLY A 33 16.60 6.54 -3.66
N LYS A 34 15.71 5.97 -4.49
CA LYS A 34 14.99 6.74 -5.53
C LYS A 34 14.06 7.78 -4.91
N ALA A 35 13.28 7.41 -3.90
CA ALA A 35 12.41 8.35 -3.20
C ALA A 35 13.19 9.48 -2.51
N LEU A 36 14.35 9.18 -1.92
CA LEU A 36 15.25 10.14 -1.30
C LEU A 36 15.83 11.13 -2.31
N GLN A 37 16.25 10.67 -3.49
CA GLN A 37 16.71 11.55 -4.56
C GLN A 37 15.60 12.50 -5.02
N ASN A 38 14.39 11.99 -5.22
CA ASN A 38 13.23 12.82 -5.57
C ASN A 38 12.94 13.85 -4.48
N PHE A 39 13.02 13.46 -3.21
CA PHE A 39 12.87 14.40 -2.08
C PHE A 39 13.92 15.53 -2.14
N ILE A 40 15.20 15.19 -2.29
CA ILE A 40 16.29 16.17 -2.35
C ILE A 40 16.06 17.17 -3.48
N ILE A 41 15.63 16.70 -4.66
CA ILE A 41 15.41 17.54 -5.84
C ILE A 41 14.14 18.38 -5.67
N SER A 42 12.99 17.74 -5.43
CA SER A 42 11.67 18.39 -5.43
C SER A 42 11.46 19.33 -4.25
N CYS A 43 12.18 19.15 -3.14
CA CYS A 43 12.10 20.01 -1.96
C CYS A 43 13.25 21.03 -1.86
N SER A 44 14.20 21.05 -2.81
CA SER A 44 15.37 21.94 -2.77
C SER A 44 15.04 23.44 -2.75
N SER A 45 13.94 23.83 -3.40
CA SER A 45 13.48 25.22 -3.51
C SER A 45 12.54 25.65 -2.39
N LEU A 46 12.27 24.78 -1.40
CA LEU A 46 11.50 25.19 -0.23
C LEU A 46 12.30 26.20 0.58
N HIS A 47 11.68 27.36 0.81
CA HIS A 47 12.20 28.42 1.67
C HIS A 47 11.39 28.48 2.97
N GLN A 48 11.99 29.00 4.05
CA GLN A 48 11.33 29.10 5.36
C GLN A 48 10.02 29.91 5.34
N LEU A 49 9.87 30.84 4.39
CA LEU A 49 8.66 31.68 4.25
C LEU A 49 7.54 31.03 3.42
N THR A 50 7.79 29.86 2.84
CA THR A 50 6.81 29.15 2.02
C THR A 50 5.66 28.66 2.90
N ARG A 51 4.45 29.18 2.67
CA ARG A 51 3.26 28.86 3.48
C ARG A 51 2.50 27.61 3.01
N ASN A 52 2.74 27.16 1.79
CA ASN A 52 2.08 26.01 1.17
C ASN A 52 3.12 25.03 0.65
N CYS A 53 2.94 23.74 0.92
CA CYS A 53 3.81 22.71 0.36
C CYS A 53 3.63 22.62 -1.17
N PRO A 54 4.70 22.71 -1.98
CA PRO A 54 4.65 22.41 -3.40
C PRO A 54 4.24 20.95 -3.63
N GLU A 55 3.40 20.70 -4.64
CA GLU A 55 2.87 19.36 -4.92
C GLU A 55 3.97 18.32 -5.16
N GLU A 56 5.01 18.67 -5.90
CA GLU A 56 6.12 17.74 -6.17
C GLU A 56 6.88 17.37 -4.89
N CYS A 57 7.19 18.35 -4.04
CA CYS A 57 7.83 18.08 -2.74
C CYS A 57 6.91 17.24 -1.85
N GLN A 58 5.60 17.54 -1.82
CA GLN A 58 4.61 16.77 -1.08
C GLN A 58 4.60 15.31 -1.54
N ASN A 59 4.54 15.05 -2.86
CA ASN A 59 4.52 13.71 -3.43
C ASN A 59 5.82 12.95 -3.14
N ALA A 60 6.97 13.63 -3.23
CA ALA A 60 8.27 13.05 -2.91
C ALA A 60 8.37 12.68 -1.43
N LEU A 61 7.88 13.52 -0.52
CA LEU A 61 7.82 13.23 0.92
C LEU A 61 6.87 12.08 1.24
N ILE A 62 5.71 12.00 0.58
CA ILE A 62 4.77 10.87 0.73
C ILE A 62 5.43 9.57 0.28
N ALA A 63 6.10 9.57 -0.87
CA ALA A 63 6.84 8.41 -1.37
C ALA A 63 7.94 7.99 -0.39
N LEU A 64 8.76 8.93 0.07
CA LEU A 64 9.85 8.67 0.99
C LEU A 64 9.33 8.09 2.32
N THR A 65 8.33 8.72 2.93
CA THR A 65 7.75 8.26 4.20
C THR A 65 6.86 7.03 4.08
N SER A 66 6.64 6.52 2.87
CA SER A 66 5.95 5.23 2.67
C SER A 66 6.87 4.02 2.87
N THR A 67 8.18 4.24 2.99
CA THR A 67 9.19 3.21 3.31
C THR A 67 9.64 3.32 4.77
N ASP A 68 10.08 2.21 5.35
CA ASP A 68 10.51 2.17 6.74
C ASP A 68 11.80 2.97 6.94
N GLU A 69 12.77 2.84 6.02
CA GLU A 69 14.01 3.61 6.06
C GLU A 69 13.75 5.11 5.87
N GLY A 70 12.77 5.49 5.05
CA GLY A 70 12.40 6.89 4.84
C GLY A 70 11.72 7.47 6.08
N GLN A 71 10.89 6.72 6.80
CA GLN A 71 10.33 7.14 8.09
C GLN A 71 11.43 7.32 9.14
N GLN A 72 12.40 6.41 9.19
CA GLN A 72 13.57 6.53 10.07
C GLN A 72 14.40 7.78 9.71
N PHE A 73 14.60 8.06 8.42
CA PHE A 73 15.26 9.28 7.97
C PHE A 73 14.47 10.56 8.30
N MET A 74 13.15 10.54 8.28
CA MET A 74 12.39 11.74 8.70
C MET A 74 12.37 11.94 10.23
N SER A 75 12.67 10.90 11.01
CA SER A 75 12.65 10.92 12.49
C SER A 75 14.02 10.94 13.15
N CYS A 76 15.12 10.82 12.40
CA CYS A 76 16.50 10.85 12.88
C CYS A 76 16.90 12.12 13.66
N ASP A 77 18.00 12.04 14.41
CA ASP A 77 18.56 13.18 15.13
C ASP A 77 19.60 13.95 14.28
N CYS A 78 19.52 15.28 14.34
CA CYS A 78 20.41 16.18 13.61
C CYS A 78 21.59 16.65 14.47
N ASP A 79 22.80 16.45 13.98
CA ASP A 79 24.04 16.91 14.63
C ASP A 79 24.46 18.33 14.23
N ASP A 80 23.93 18.87 13.12
CA ASP A 80 24.27 20.20 12.60
C ASP A 80 23.04 21.07 12.30
N GLN A 81 23.29 22.36 12.11
CA GLN A 81 22.25 23.37 11.86
C GLN A 81 21.60 23.21 10.48
N TYR A 82 22.35 22.77 9.47
CA TYR A 82 21.84 22.58 8.12
C TYR A 82 20.79 21.46 8.07
N CYS A 83 21.02 20.36 8.80
CA CYS A 83 20.07 19.28 8.99
C CYS A 83 18.79 19.80 9.66
N LYS A 84 18.92 20.54 10.78
CA LYS A 84 17.78 21.09 11.52
C LYS A 84 16.91 22.01 10.65
N GLU A 85 17.54 22.93 9.94
CA GLU A 85 16.85 23.85 9.02
C GLU A 85 16.18 23.09 7.87
N THR A 86 16.79 22.01 7.37
CA THR A 86 16.19 21.19 6.32
C THR A 86 14.94 20.47 6.83
N LYS A 87 14.96 19.92 8.05
CA LYS A 87 13.77 19.34 8.69
C LYS A 87 12.70 20.41 8.91
N GLU A 88 13.07 21.60 9.38
CA GLU A 88 12.12 22.71 9.60
C GLU A 88 11.43 23.16 8.30
N ARG A 89 12.17 23.32 7.19
CA ARG A 89 11.59 23.79 5.92
C ARG A 89 10.51 22.87 5.35
N VAL A 90 10.57 21.58 5.64
CA VAL A 90 9.61 20.59 5.13
C VAL A 90 8.40 20.39 6.06
N GLU A 91 8.39 21.01 7.24
CA GLU A 91 7.28 20.89 8.19
C GLU A 91 5.94 21.39 7.65
N VAL A 92 5.97 22.37 6.73
CA VAL A 92 4.77 22.86 6.02
C VAL A 92 4.03 21.74 5.27
N CYS A 93 4.73 20.67 4.89
CA CYS A 93 4.18 19.51 4.19
C CYS A 93 3.64 18.43 5.14
N ARG A 94 4.06 18.40 6.42
CA ARG A 94 3.79 17.30 7.36
C ARG A 94 2.31 16.90 7.46
N PRO A 95 1.34 17.84 7.60
CA PRO A 95 -0.08 17.47 7.73
C PRO A 95 -0.61 16.72 6.50
N GLN A 96 -0.19 17.13 5.31
CA GLN A 96 -0.61 16.53 4.05
C GLN A 96 0.04 15.15 3.85
N VAL A 97 1.32 15.03 4.22
CA VAL A 97 2.07 13.76 4.16
C VAL A 97 1.45 12.72 5.08
N LEU A 98 1.22 13.06 6.35
CA LEU A 98 0.62 12.14 7.34
C LEU A 98 -0.75 11.65 6.88
N ARG A 99 -1.59 12.53 6.35
CA ARG A 99 -2.90 12.14 5.82
C ARG A 99 -2.76 11.18 4.64
N ALA A 100 -1.84 11.42 3.72
CA ALA A 100 -1.70 10.59 2.52
C ALA A 100 -1.12 9.20 2.81
N THR A 101 -0.34 9.02 3.88
CA THR A 101 0.24 7.73 4.26
C THR A 101 -0.69 6.85 5.10
N MET A 102 -1.75 7.41 5.71
CA MET A 102 -2.81 6.63 6.38
C MET A 102 -3.48 5.64 5.42
N ASN A 103 -3.81 4.45 5.88
CA ASN A 103 -4.31 3.37 5.01
C ASN A 103 -5.68 3.70 4.38
N GLU A 104 -6.58 4.29 5.16
CA GLU A 104 -7.96 4.60 4.81
C GLU A 104 -8.11 5.78 3.84
N THR A 105 -7.05 6.57 3.62
CA THR A 105 -7.15 7.75 2.76
C THR A 105 -7.05 7.40 1.30
N ILE A 106 -7.99 7.92 0.52
CA ILE A 106 -7.94 7.84 -0.94
C ILE A 106 -7.06 8.98 -1.44
N VAL A 107 -6.06 8.66 -2.25
CA VAL A 107 -5.11 9.60 -2.83
C VAL A 107 -5.26 9.66 -4.35
N SER A 108 -4.62 10.63 -5.01
CA SER A 108 -4.60 10.66 -6.47
C SER A 108 -3.81 9.46 -7.02
N CYS A 109 -4.11 9.05 -8.25
CA CYS A 109 -3.40 7.95 -8.88
C CYS A 109 -1.91 8.26 -9.08
N THR A 110 -1.54 9.54 -9.30
CA THR A 110 -0.15 10.00 -9.20
C THR A 110 0.48 9.62 -7.86
N VAL A 111 -0.10 10.06 -6.73
CA VAL A 111 0.46 9.76 -5.39
C VAL A 111 0.54 8.26 -5.13
N ALA A 112 -0.47 7.50 -5.54
CA ALA A 112 -0.46 6.04 -5.41
C ALA A 112 0.70 5.39 -6.21
N GLN A 113 1.01 5.90 -7.40
CA GLN A 113 2.18 5.45 -8.17
C GLN A 113 3.50 5.84 -7.49
N TRP A 114 3.58 7.04 -6.89
CA TRP A 114 4.75 7.47 -6.11
C TRP A 114 5.03 6.56 -4.91
N ILE A 115 3.98 6.17 -4.17
CA ILE A 115 4.07 5.22 -3.05
C ILE A 115 4.55 3.85 -3.54
N CYS A 116 3.97 3.32 -4.60
CA CYS A 116 4.40 2.04 -5.17
C CYS A 116 5.82 2.10 -5.74
N GLY A 117 6.20 3.23 -6.35
CA GLY A 117 7.53 3.45 -6.90
C GLY A 117 8.65 3.50 -5.85
N ALA A 118 8.31 3.82 -4.60
CA ALA A 118 9.25 3.84 -3.48
C ALA A 118 9.59 2.44 -2.94
N ASP A 119 8.87 1.40 -3.37
CA ASP A 119 9.15 0.00 -3.03
C ASP A 119 9.67 -0.77 -4.25
N THR A 120 10.72 -1.55 -4.09
CA THR A 120 11.40 -2.23 -5.21
C THR A 120 10.49 -3.25 -5.90
N LEU A 121 9.75 -4.05 -5.14
CA LEU A 121 8.89 -5.10 -5.69
C LEU A 121 7.66 -4.47 -6.37
N CYS A 122 7.06 -3.49 -5.73
CA CYS A 122 5.92 -2.75 -6.26
C CYS A 122 6.29 -1.97 -7.52
N SER A 123 7.41 -1.25 -7.50
CA SER A 123 7.92 -0.53 -8.68
C SER A 123 8.15 -1.48 -9.86
N THR A 124 8.64 -2.70 -9.62
CA THR A 124 8.84 -3.71 -10.67
C THR A 124 7.50 -4.18 -11.24
N ALA A 125 6.53 -4.48 -10.37
CA ALA A 125 5.19 -4.87 -10.78
C ALA A 125 4.47 -3.75 -11.57
N LEU A 126 4.63 -2.50 -11.14
CA LEU A 126 4.07 -1.33 -11.80
C LEU A 126 4.68 -1.14 -13.20
N ASN A 127 5.98 -1.38 -13.35
CA ASN A 127 6.64 -1.37 -14.65
C ASN A 127 6.08 -2.44 -15.60
N PHE A 128 5.89 -3.68 -15.12
CA PHE A 128 5.23 -4.72 -15.90
C PHE A 128 3.82 -4.35 -16.32
N TYR A 129 3.04 -3.73 -15.44
CA TYR A 129 1.74 -3.16 -15.80
C TYR A 129 1.87 -2.16 -16.95
N HIS A 130 2.77 -1.18 -16.86
CA HIS A 130 2.98 -0.19 -17.92
C HIS A 130 3.45 -0.79 -19.26
N ILE A 131 4.29 -1.84 -19.23
CA ILE A 131 4.79 -2.50 -20.44
C ILE A 131 3.70 -3.37 -21.08
N PHE A 132 3.07 -4.26 -20.30
CA PHE A 132 2.20 -5.29 -20.86
C PHE A 132 0.77 -4.82 -21.11
N CYS A 133 0.35 -3.71 -20.49
CA CYS A 133 -1.01 -3.16 -20.63
C CYS A 133 -1.14 -2.00 -21.63
N ARG A 134 -0.10 -1.64 -22.39
CA ARG A 134 -0.19 -0.54 -23.40
C ARG A 134 -1.38 -0.67 -24.35
N SER A 135 -1.68 -1.88 -24.81
CA SER A 135 -2.85 -2.11 -25.69
C SER A 135 -4.19 -1.90 -24.97
N MET A 136 -4.25 -2.16 -23.66
CA MET A 136 -5.42 -1.87 -22.83
C MET A 136 -5.56 -0.36 -22.62
N PHE A 137 -4.46 0.35 -22.37
CA PHE A 137 -4.47 1.81 -22.19
C PHE A 137 -5.06 2.51 -23.43
N LEU A 138 -4.70 2.04 -24.62
CA LEU A 138 -5.22 2.54 -25.91
C LEU A 138 -6.64 2.03 -26.25
N GLY A 139 -7.33 1.36 -25.32
CA GLY A 139 -8.70 0.89 -25.51
C GLY A 139 -8.86 -0.27 -26.50
N LYS A 140 -7.81 -1.07 -26.74
CA LYS A 140 -7.86 -2.15 -27.74
C LYS A 140 -8.28 -3.49 -27.14
N ARG A 141 -7.51 -4.00 -26.18
CA ARG A 141 -7.76 -5.30 -25.52
C ARG A 141 -7.00 -5.47 -24.22
N CYS A 142 -7.57 -6.25 -23.30
CA CYS A 142 -6.82 -6.84 -22.19
C CYS A 142 -6.16 -8.14 -22.65
N SER A 143 -4.82 -8.20 -22.65
CA SER A 143 -4.10 -9.43 -22.97
C SER A 143 -3.92 -10.31 -21.72
N PRO A 144 -3.72 -11.63 -21.84
CA PRO A 144 -3.42 -12.47 -20.68
C PRO A 144 -2.17 -12.01 -19.91
N ARG A 145 -1.16 -11.45 -20.61
CA ARG A 145 0.01 -10.84 -19.97
C ARG A 145 -0.35 -9.59 -19.18
N CYS A 146 -1.18 -8.71 -19.74
CA CYS A 146 -1.68 -7.54 -19.04
C CYS A 146 -2.50 -7.90 -17.80
N GLU A 147 -3.45 -8.83 -17.94
CA GLU A 147 -4.28 -9.31 -16.83
C GLU A 147 -3.40 -9.91 -15.71
N ASN A 148 -2.40 -10.71 -16.07
CA ASN A 148 -1.44 -11.22 -15.11
C ASN A 148 -0.64 -10.10 -14.43
N SER A 149 -0.17 -9.09 -15.17
CA SER A 149 0.54 -7.93 -14.60
C SER A 149 -0.33 -7.13 -13.63
N ILE A 150 -1.62 -6.92 -13.95
CA ILE A 150 -2.59 -6.30 -13.05
C ILE A 150 -2.71 -7.12 -11.76
N ASN A 151 -2.85 -8.45 -11.88
CA ASN A 151 -2.98 -9.33 -10.71
C ASN A 151 -1.72 -9.33 -9.83
N ILE A 152 -0.53 -9.28 -10.42
CA ILE A 152 0.74 -9.17 -9.68
C ILE A 152 0.82 -7.84 -8.95
N LEU A 153 0.47 -6.73 -9.63
CA LEU A 153 0.49 -5.39 -9.05
C LEU A 153 -0.48 -5.29 -7.88
N ARG A 154 -1.71 -5.80 -8.01
CA ARG A 154 -2.74 -5.74 -6.96
C ARG A 154 -2.38 -6.53 -5.69
N ARG A 155 -1.41 -7.45 -5.76
CA ARG A 155 -0.91 -8.21 -4.61
C ARG A 155 0.17 -7.48 -3.82
N GLN A 156 0.73 -6.40 -4.35
CA GLN A 156 1.75 -5.64 -3.65
C GLN A 156 1.08 -4.77 -2.58
N GLU A 157 1.58 -4.84 -1.34
CA GLU A 157 1.03 -4.05 -0.24
C GLU A 157 1.09 -2.54 -0.55
N LYS A 158 2.24 -2.07 -1.06
CA LYS A 158 2.45 -0.67 -1.44
C LYS A 158 1.66 -0.25 -2.69
N ALA A 159 0.99 -1.19 -3.39
CA ALA A 159 0.05 -0.88 -4.46
C ALA A 159 -1.41 -0.76 -3.97
N ALA A 160 -1.69 -0.94 -2.67
CA ALA A 160 -3.07 -0.97 -2.17
C ALA A 160 -3.89 0.26 -2.61
N LYS A 161 -3.27 1.45 -2.54
CA LYS A 161 -3.89 2.72 -2.94
C LYS A 161 -4.13 2.85 -4.45
N LEU A 162 -3.42 2.12 -5.31
CA LEU A 162 -3.68 2.11 -6.76
C LEU A 162 -5.04 1.49 -7.10
N ASN A 163 -5.61 0.65 -6.22
CA ASN A 163 -6.92 0.05 -6.45
C ASN A 163 -8.07 1.05 -6.33
N THR A 164 -7.93 2.08 -5.50
CA THR A 164 -9.01 3.00 -5.12
C THR A 164 -8.71 4.46 -5.44
N CYS A 165 -7.53 4.77 -5.97
CA CYS A 165 -7.12 6.13 -6.28
C CYS A 165 -8.10 6.87 -7.21
N PHE A 166 -8.11 8.20 -7.11
CA PHE A 166 -8.87 9.07 -8.00
C PHE A 166 -7.95 9.71 -9.05
N CYS A 167 -8.47 9.91 -10.25
CA CYS A 167 -7.81 10.71 -11.29
C CYS A 167 -8.08 12.18 -11.01
N ASN A 168 -7.03 13.01 -10.99
CA ASN A 168 -7.18 14.44 -10.70
C ASN A 168 -6.90 15.33 -11.93
N GLY A 169 -6.54 14.73 -13.07
CA GLY A 169 -6.27 15.42 -14.33
C GLY A 169 -4.89 16.08 -14.37
N ARG A 170 -4.00 15.79 -13.40
CA ARG A 170 -2.61 16.27 -13.37
C ARG A 170 -1.61 15.23 -13.86
N GLU A 171 -2.09 14.02 -14.15
CA GLU A 171 -1.32 12.96 -14.77
C GLU A 171 -0.85 13.34 -16.18
N ASP A 172 0.31 12.84 -16.62
CA ASP A 172 0.81 12.97 -17.99
C ASP A 172 0.16 11.97 -18.97
N TYR A 173 -0.84 11.21 -18.49
CA TYR A 173 -1.61 10.22 -19.23
C TYR A 173 -3.12 10.36 -18.94
N ASP A 174 -3.95 9.81 -19.81
CA ASP A 174 -5.41 9.78 -19.63
C ASP A 174 -5.82 8.74 -18.57
N CYS A 175 -5.78 9.15 -17.31
CA CYS A 175 -6.07 8.30 -16.15
C CYS A 175 -7.48 7.71 -16.20
N ASP A 176 -8.50 8.52 -16.53
CA ASP A 176 -9.89 8.07 -16.56
C ASP A 176 -10.13 7.07 -17.69
N ALA A 177 -9.59 7.31 -18.88
CA ALA A 177 -9.69 6.35 -19.98
C ALA A 177 -9.01 5.02 -19.64
N ILE A 178 -7.81 5.04 -19.02
CA ILE A 178 -7.11 3.83 -18.61
C ILE A 178 -7.94 3.04 -17.59
N ARG A 179 -8.49 3.70 -16.56
CA ARG A 179 -9.32 3.03 -15.54
C ARG A 179 -10.57 2.42 -16.17
N LYS A 180 -11.27 3.16 -17.04
CA LYS A 180 -12.45 2.68 -17.76
C LYS A 180 -12.12 1.49 -18.67
N ASN A 181 -11.02 1.56 -19.40
CA ASN A 181 -10.56 0.47 -20.27
C ASN A 181 -10.22 -0.78 -19.46
N MET A 182 -9.54 -0.62 -18.32
CA MET A 182 -9.20 -1.73 -17.44
C MET A 182 -10.46 -2.42 -16.91
N GLU A 183 -11.43 -1.66 -16.41
CA GLU A 183 -12.70 -2.18 -15.90
C GLU A 183 -13.43 -2.99 -16.97
N THR A 184 -13.69 -2.36 -18.11
CA THR A 184 -14.49 -2.93 -19.19
C THR A 184 -13.83 -4.12 -19.90
N MET A 185 -12.51 -4.12 -20.02
CA MET A 185 -11.79 -5.12 -20.82
C MET A 185 -11.16 -6.25 -20.01
N CYS A 186 -10.73 -5.98 -18.77
CA CYS A 186 -10.05 -6.97 -17.92
C CYS A 186 -10.97 -7.57 -16.86
N PHE A 187 -11.99 -6.84 -16.38
CA PHE A 187 -12.83 -7.32 -15.27
C PHE A 187 -14.27 -7.65 -15.67
N MET A 188 -14.87 -6.89 -16.60
CA MET A 188 -16.28 -7.12 -17.01
C MET A 188 -16.51 -8.35 -17.91
N LYS A 189 -15.47 -9.11 -18.30
CA LYS A 189 -15.60 -10.32 -19.13
C LYS A 189 -15.39 -11.60 -18.34
N LYS A 190 -16.34 -11.94 -17.46
CA LYS A 190 -16.52 -13.32 -16.94
C LYS A 190 -17.96 -13.83 -17.06
N THR A 191 -18.71 -13.40 -18.07
CA THR A 191 -19.79 -14.25 -18.61
C THR A 191 -19.19 -15.07 -19.75
N PRO A 192 -19.13 -16.42 -19.66
CA PRO A 192 -18.73 -17.25 -20.78
C PRO A 192 -19.75 -17.04 -21.90
N HIS A 193 -19.40 -16.25 -22.91
CA HIS A 193 -20.09 -16.29 -24.18
C HIS A 193 -19.79 -17.65 -24.81
N GLY A 194 -20.69 -18.62 -24.59
CA GLY A 194 -20.56 -19.96 -25.12
C GLY A 194 -21.58 -20.97 -24.58
N VAL A 195 -22.17 -20.74 -23.41
CA VAL A 195 -23.30 -21.56 -22.94
C VAL A 195 -24.58 -20.86 -23.37
N LYS A 196 -25.28 -21.41 -24.38
CA LYS A 196 -26.68 -21.04 -24.63
C LYS A 196 -27.44 -21.21 -23.30
N PRO A 197 -28.24 -20.24 -22.86
CA PRO A 197 -29.14 -20.46 -21.74
C PRO A 197 -29.95 -21.73 -22.03
N PRO A 198 -30.10 -22.66 -21.07
CA PRO A 198 -31.04 -23.76 -21.26
C PRO A 198 -32.41 -23.15 -21.58
N PRO A 199 -33.17 -23.74 -22.53
CA PRO A 199 -34.52 -23.26 -22.81
C PRO A 199 -35.33 -23.22 -21.51
N PRO A 200 -36.23 -22.23 -21.36
CA PRO A 200 -37.00 -22.06 -20.13
C PRO A 200 -37.66 -23.39 -19.76
N ALA A 201 -37.45 -23.81 -18.51
CA ALA A 201 -38.06 -25.01 -17.97
C ALA A 201 -39.58 -24.91 -18.13
N ALA A 202 -40.19 -26.01 -18.59
CA ALA A 202 -41.64 -26.14 -18.63
C ALA A 202 -42.23 -25.84 -17.24
N PRO A 203 -43.43 -25.25 -17.16
CA PRO A 203 -44.05 -24.94 -15.88
C PRO A 203 -44.18 -26.19 -15.01
N ASP A 204 -43.59 -26.14 -13.82
CA ASP A 204 -43.61 -27.22 -12.84
C ASP A 204 -45.05 -27.52 -12.42
N VAL A 205 -45.50 -28.73 -12.69
CA VAL A 205 -46.71 -29.30 -12.07
C VAL A 205 -46.41 -29.50 -10.59
N ILE A 206 -47.10 -28.73 -9.75
CA ILE A 206 -47.02 -28.81 -8.29
C ILE A 206 -47.32 -30.26 -7.86
N SER A 207 -46.29 -30.96 -7.41
CA SER A 207 -46.46 -32.16 -6.58
C SER A 207 -46.01 -31.81 -5.17
N ASN A 208 -46.99 -31.78 -4.27
CA ASN A 208 -46.80 -31.53 -2.85
C ASN A 208 -46.11 -32.74 -2.21
N GLU A 209 -44.77 -32.74 -2.17
CA GLU A 209 -44.02 -33.60 -1.27
C GLU A 209 -43.37 -32.76 -0.15
N VAL A 210 -43.78 -33.08 1.07
CA VAL A 210 -43.28 -32.48 2.31
C VAL A 210 -41.92 -33.11 2.64
N ILE A 211 -40.83 -32.32 2.54
CA ILE A 211 -39.50 -32.75 2.99
C ILE A 211 -39.25 -32.24 4.42
N PRO A 212 -38.83 -33.08 5.39
CA PRO A 212 -38.57 -32.65 6.77
C PRO A 212 -37.27 -31.84 6.88
N ARG A 213 -37.26 -30.84 7.78
CA ARG A 213 -36.07 -30.07 8.13
C ARG A 213 -35.00 -30.96 8.78
N LEU A 214 -33.81 -31.04 8.18
CA LEU A 214 -32.62 -31.52 8.89
C LEU A 214 -32.02 -30.37 9.71
N HIS A 215 -31.86 -30.64 11.01
CA HIS A 215 -31.18 -29.78 11.98
C HIS A 215 -29.73 -29.50 11.57
N SER A 216 -29.33 -28.21 11.63
CA SER A 216 -27.94 -27.81 11.64
C SER A 216 -27.40 -27.98 13.07
N SER A 217 -26.48 -28.92 13.24
CA SER A 217 -25.73 -29.10 14.49
C SER A 217 -24.66 -28.00 14.59
N ALA A 218 -24.79 -27.14 15.61
CA ALA A 218 -23.75 -26.24 16.05
C ALA A 218 -22.52 -27.03 16.51
N THR A 219 -21.37 -26.77 15.91
CA THR A 219 -20.08 -27.33 16.29
C THR A 219 -19.59 -26.64 17.57
N SER A 220 -19.61 -27.38 18.69
CA SER A 220 -18.98 -26.96 19.94
C SER A 220 -17.46 -27.04 19.81
N SER A 221 -16.78 -25.90 19.84
CA SER A 221 -15.33 -25.83 19.94
C SER A 221 -14.88 -26.24 21.35
N SER A 222 -13.99 -27.23 21.41
CA SER A 222 -13.47 -27.80 22.65
C SER A 222 -12.53 -26.79 23.35
N PRO A 223 -12.66 -26.54 24.68
CA PRO A 223 -11.91 -25.51 25.41
C PRO A 223 -10.38 -25.74 25.45
N ALA A 224 -9.91 -26.94 25.08
CA ALA A 224 -8.49 -27.28 25.01
C ALA A 224 -7.75 -26.63 23.82
N LEU A 225 -8.45 -26.28 22.74
CA LEU A 225 -7.83 -25.65 21.56
C LEU A 225 -7.56 -24.16 21.76
N ILE A 226 -8.40 -23.50 22.56
CA ILE A 226 -8.27 -22.05 22.85
C ILE A 226 -7.10 -21.81 23.80
N THR A 227 -6.90 -22.68 24.79
CA THR A 227 -5.78 -22.56 25.74
C THR A 227 -4.41 -22.79 25.07
N LEU A 228 -4.32 -23.73 24.13
CA LEU A 228 -3.10 -23.96 23.33
C LEU A 228 -2.73 -22.75 22.46
N LEU A 229 -3.71 -22.12 21.81
CA LEU A 229 -3.49 -20.92 21.00
C LEU A 229 -3.07 -19.72 21.85
N CYS A 230 -3.64 -19.55 23.06
CA CYS A 230 -3.24 -18.49 23.99
C CYS A 230 -1.80 -18.69 24.50
N LEU A 231 -1.39 -19.92 24.83
CA LEU A 231 -0.04 -20.20 25.30
C LEU A 231 1.02 -20.00 24.20
N LEU A 232 0.71 -20.39 22.96
CA LEU A 232 1.58 -20.12 21.81
C LEU A 232 1.71 -18.62 21.52
N TYR A 233 0.62 -17.85 21.69
CA TYR A 233 0.64 -16.40 21.53
C TYR A 233 1.49 -15.71 22.59
N ILE A 234 1.43 -16.19 23.85
CA ILE A 234 2.24 -15.65 24.95
C ILE A 234 3.72 -16.02 24.75
N HIS A 235 4.03 -17.22 24.30
CA HIS A 235 5.42 -17.67 24.07
C HIS A 235 6.08 -17.01 22.84
N TRP A 236 5.31 -16.49 21.88
CA TRP A 236 5.80 -15.69 20.76
C TRP A 236 6.03 -14.22 21.14
N ARG A 237 5.41 -13.76 22.24
CA ARG A 237 5.46 -12.37 22.72
C ARG A 237 6.51 -12.13 23.83
N LEU A 238 7.20 -13.17 24.28
CA LEU A 238 8.39 -13.08 25.15
C LEU A 238 9.67 -13.31 24.35
#